data_AF-A0A950WFY4-F1
#
_entry.id   AF-A0A950WFY4-F1
#
_cell.length_a   1.000
_cell.length_b   1.000
_cell.length_c   1.000
_cell.angle_alpha   90.00
_cell.angle_beta   90.00
_cell.angle_gamma   90.00
#
_symmetry.space_group_name_H-M   'P 1'
#
loop_
_entity.id
_entity.type
_entity.pdbx_description
1 polymer ?
#
loop_
_entity_poly.entity_id
_entity_poly.type
_entity_poly.pdbx_seq_one_letter_code
_entity_poly.pdbx_strand_id
1 'polypeptide(L)'
;MADATTDVPELSISTEKVCFIIAKAEEFDAKDVVTIPDPGSNPSDDAMIEVLEDHKDDPVVAEVVGFIRAMSEDEQIDLVSLAWLGRGDGTLAEWADLRAEAARAHNRRTAQYLLGMPLVANYLAEGLAAFGRSCEGGAAA
;
A
#
# COMPACT_ATOMS: atom_id res chain seq x y z
N MET A 1 32.66 -4.55 21.25
CA MET A 1 31.24 -4.78 21.00
C MET A 1 30.80 -3.64 20.10
N ALA A 2 30.65 -3.90 18.80
CA ALA A 2 30.16 -2.89 17.87
C ALA A 2 28.66 -2.76 18.11
N ASP A 3 28.23 -1.55 18.45
CA ASP A 3 26.84 -1.15 18.40
C ASP A 3 26.40 -1.30 16.94
N ALA A 4 25.68 -2.39 16.63
CA ALA A 4 25.05 -2.55 15.33
C ALA A 4 23.84 -1.64 15.32
N THR A 5 24.10 -0.35 15.11
CA THR A 5 23.06 0.64 14.80
C THR A 5 22.32 0.06 13.60
N THR A 6 21.07 -0.34 13.83
CA THR A 6 20.21 -0.90 12.79
C THR A 6 19.98 0.24 11.81
N ASP A 7 20.74 0.26 10.71
CA ASP A 7 20.61 1.28 9.67
C ASP A 7 19.29 1.01 8.96
N VAL A 8 18.23 1.62 9.48
CA VAL A 8 16.90 1.53 8.88
C VAL A 8 16.97 2.31 7.57
N PRO A 9 16.62 1.69 6.42
CA PRO A 9 16.70 2.35 5.13
C PRO A 9 15.91 3.65 5.10
N GLU A 10 16.35 4.63 4.30
CA GLU A 10 15.56 5.84 4.09
C GLU A 10 14.37 5.60 3.17
N LEU A 11 13.23 6.19 3.55
CA LEU A 11 12.02 6.24 2.76
C LEU A 11 11.94 7.59 2.02
N SER A 12 11.73 7.53 0.72
CA SER A 12 11.39 8.65 -0.16
C SER A 12 9.97 9.15 0.09
N ILE A 13 9.06 8.26 0.53
CA ILE A 13 7.70 8.61 0.95
C ILE A 13 7.64 9.01 2.43
N SER A 14 6.90 10.07 2.75
CA SER A 14 6.69 10.48 4.14
C SER A 14 5.67 9.57 4.84
N THR A 15 5.84 9.39 6.15
CA THR A 15 4.89 8.63 6.99
C THR A 15 3.47 9.18 6.87
N GLU A 16 3.30 10.50 6.81
CA GLU A 16 2.00 11.16 6.69
C GLU A 16 1.27 10.76 5.40
N LYS A 17 1.99 10.67 4.27
CA LYS A 17 1.42 10.22 3.00
C LYS A 17 0.96 8.76 3.08
N VAL A 18 1.75 7.89 3.70
CA VAL A 18 1.36 6.48 3.87
C VAL A 18 0.16 6.35 4.79
N CYS A 19 0.12 7.09 5.90
CA CYS A 19 -1.01 7.09 6.82
C CYS A 19 -2.30 7.63 6.20
N PHE A 20 -2.20 8.63 5.32
CA PHE A 20 -3.35 9.09 4.53
C PHE A 20 -3.91 7.96 3.65
N ILE A 21 -3.04 7.20 2.97
CA ILE A 21 -3.47 6.05 2.16
C ILE A 21 -4.10 4.95 3.02
N ILE A 22 -3.53 4.64 4.19
CA ILE A 22 -4.08 3.64 5.12
C ILE A 22 -5.51 4.03 5.52
N ALA A 23 -5.72 5.24 6.01
CA ALA A 23 -7.05 5.70 6.44
C ALA A 23 -8.08 5.65 5.31
N LYS A 24 -7.67 5.98 4.07
CA LYS A 24 -8.56 5.94 2.91
C LYS A 24 -8.85 4.52 2.42
N ALA A 25 -7.87 3.61 2.50
CA ALA A 25 -8.06 2.20 2.21
C ALA A 25 -9.01 1.54 3.22
N GLU A 26 -8.90 1.86 4.52
CA GLU A 26 -9.85 1.40 5.54
C GLU A 26 -11.28 1.95 5.30
N GLU A 27 -11.39 3.22 4.89
CA GLU A 27 -12.67 3.82 4.51
C GLU A 27 -13.31 3.08 3.32
N PHE A 28 -12.49 2.63 2.36
CA PHE A 28 -12.93 1.86 1.21
C PHE A 28 -13.36 0.44 1.61
N ASP A 29 -12.52 -0.30 2.35
CA ASP A 29 -12.80 -1.66 2.83
C ASP A 29 -14.07 -1.71 3.70
N ALA A 30 -14.33 -0.67 4.49
CA ALA A 30 -15.55 -0.58 5.31
C ALA A 30 -16.84 -0.50 4.46
N LYS A 31 -16.77 -0.03 3.21
CA LYS A 31 -17.91 0.06 2.29
C LYS A 31 -18.18 -1.25 1.55
N ASP A 32 -17.15 -2.09 1.37
CA ASP A 32 -17.21 -3.32 0.57
C ASP A 32 -17.91 -4.51 1.28
N VAL A 33 -18.19 -4.38 2.59
CA VAL A 33 -18.88 -5.43 3.39
C VAL A 33 -20.35 -5.72 2.96
N VAL A 34 -20.90 -5.01 1.97
CA VAL A 34 -22.31 -5.12 1.56
C VAL A 34 -22.54 -6.01 0.31
N THR A 35 -21.49 -6.54 -0.32
CA THR A 35 -21.64 -7.41 -1.50
C THR A 35 -21.66 -8.89 -1.11
N ILE A 36 -22.78 -9.58 -1.37
CA ILE A 36 -22.87 -11.04 -1.24
C ILE A 36 -22.02 -11.63 -2.37
N PRO A 37 -20.95 -12.39 -2.10
CA PRO A 37 -20.10 -12.91 -3.16
C PRO A 37 -20.88 -13.95 -3.98
N ASP A 38 -20.97 -13.74 -5.30
CA ASP A 38 -21.43 -14.78 -6.22
C ASP A 38 -20.38 -15.90 -6.24
N PRO A 39 -20.74 -17.17 -5.97
CA PRO A 39 -19.79 -18.26 -5.74
C PRO A 39 -19.12 -18.81 -7.04
N GLY A 40 -19.04 -18.00 -8.10
CA GLY A 40 -18.69 -18.43 -9.45
C GLY A 40 -17.28 -18.12 -9.98
N SER A 41 -16.48 -17.26 -9.34
CA SER A 41 -15.23 -16.77 -9.97
C SER A 41 -13.96 -17.47 -9.48
N ASN A 42 -13.19 -18.00 -10.44
CA ASN A 42 -11.92 -18.70 -10.26
C ASN A 42 -10.80 -17.72 -9.81
N PRO A 43 -9.92 -18.06 -8.84
CA PRO A 43 -8.93 -17.14 -8.27
C PRO A 43 -7.66 -17.06 -9.11
N SER A 44 -7.73 -16.47 -10.30
CA SER A 44 -6.54 -16.17 -11.11
C SER A 44 -6.70 -14.81 -11.77
N ASP A 45 -5.88 -13.84 -11.32
CA ASP A 45 -5.60 -12.49 -11.85
C ASP A 45 -6.76 -11.53 -12.24
N ASP A 46 -7.94 -12.01 -12.59
CA ASP A 46 -9.09 -11.20 -13.03
C ASP A 46 -9.88 -10.62 -11.85
N ALA A 47 -9.85 -11.25 -10.67
CA ALA A 47 -10.56 -10.79 -9.48
C ALA A 47 -10.11 -9.41 -8.99
N MET A 48 -8.86 -9.03 -9.27
CA MET A 48 -8.28 -7.75 -8.83
C MET A 48 -8.78 -6.57 -9.68
N ILE A 49 -9.13 -6.82 -10.95
CA ILE A 49 -9.71 -5.80 -11.83
C ILE A 49 -11.22 -5.70 -11.59
N GLU A 50 -11.90 -6.83 -11.34
CA GLU A 50 -13.35 -6.89 -11.15
C GLU A 50 -13.83 -6.02 -9.98
N VAL A 51 -13.15 -6.06 -8.83
CA VAL A 51 -13.47 -5.21 -7.65
C VAL A 51 -13.34 -3.72 -8.00
N LEU A 52 -12.31 -3.30 -8.75
CA LEU A 52 -12.16 -1.89 -9.11
C LEU A 52 -13.18 -1.43 -10.17
N GLU A 53 -13.71 -2.32 -11.02
CA GLU A 53 -14.73 -1.95 -12.01
C GLU A 53 -16.08 -1.64 -11.38
N ASP A 54 -16.42 -2.30 -10.27
CA ASP A 54 -17.63 -2.04 -9.48
C ASP A 54 -17.53 -0.71 -8.70
N HIS A 55 -16.31 -0.30 -8.33
CA HIS A 55 -16.06 0.91 -7.54
C HIS A 55 -15.46 2.09 -8.31
N LYS A 56 -15.42 2.06 -9.64
CA LYS A 56 -14.83 3.13 -10.47
C LYS A 56 -15.42 4.52 -10.24
N ASP A 57 -16.67 4.59 -9.76
CA ASP A 57 -17.40 5.82 -9.47
C ASP A 57 -17.37 6.19 -7.97
N ASP A 58 -16.65 5.44 -7.12
CA ASP A 58 -16.50 5.77 -5.70
C ASP A 58 -15.55 6.99 -5.55
N PRO A 59 -16.00 8.07 -4.90
CA PRO A 59 -15.19 9.27 -4.70
C PRO A 59 -13.90 8.99 -3.91
N VAL A 60 -13.89 8.00 -3.01
CA VAL A 60 -12.70 7.60 -2.24
C VAL A 60 -11.67 6.94 -3.14
N VAL A 61 -12.10 6.06 -4.04
CA VAL A 61 -11.21 5.43 -5.03
C VAL A 61 -10.59 6.50 -5.92
N ALA A 62 -11.39 7.44 -6.41
CA ALA A 62 -10.90 8.54 -7.24
C ALA A 62 -9.88 9.43 -6.49
N GLU A 63 -10.13 9.72 -5.21
CA GLU A 63 -9.23 10.50 -4.34
C GLU A 63 -7.89 9.79 -4.13
N VAL A 64 -7.91 8.50 -3.75
CA VAL A 64 -6.69 7.71 -3.53
C VAL A 64 -5.90 7.56 -4.82
N VAL A 65 -6.57 7.25 -5.93
CA VAL A 65 -5.92 7.14 -7.24
C VAL A 65 -5.29 8.46 -7.66
N GLY A 66 -5.98 9.58 -7.46
CA GLY A 66 -5.45 10.91 -7.73
C GLY A 66 -4.22 11.23 -6.88
N PHE A 67 -4.27 10.90 -5.59
CA PHE A 67 -3.17 11.12 -4.65
C PHE A 67 -1.94 10.30 -5.01
N ILE A 68 -2.08 8.99 -5.26
CA ILE A 68 -0.96 8.12 -5.66
C ILE A 68 -0.36 8.57 -6.99
N ARG A 69 -1.19 8.98 -7.97
CA ARG A 69 -0.69 9.47 -9.27
C ARG A 69 0.07 10.79 -9.17
N ALA A 70 -0.19 11.60 -8.15
CA ALA A 70 0.51 12.86 -7.90
C ALA A 70 1.85 12.68 -7.17
N MET A 71 2.11 11.50 -6.61
CA MET A 71 3.38 11.15 -5.99
C MET A 71 4.50 11.01 -7.01
N SER A 72 5.74 11.21 -6.57
CA SER A 72 6.91 10.88 -7.39
C SER A 72 6.99 9.37 -7.66
N GLU A 73 7.76 8.98 -8.66
CA GLU A 73 7.99 7.56 -8.96
C GLU A 73 8.60 6.81 -7.77
N ASP A 74 9.61 7.41 -7.12
CA ASP A 74 10.23 6.86 -5.91
C ASP A 74 9.24 6.69 -4.75
N GLU A 75 8.34 7.65 -4.56
CA GLU A 75 7.30 7.56 -3.53
C GLU A 75 6.31 6.42 -3.82
N GLN A 76 5.94 6.22 -5.08
CA GLN A 76 5.07 5.11 -5.49
C GLN A 76 5.78 3.76 -5.33
N ILE A 77 7.07 3.69 -5.66
CA ILE A 77 7.91 2.50 -5.47
C ILE A 77 7.97 2.14 -3.98
N ASP A 78 8.19 3.13 -3.12
CA ASP A 78 8.24 2.92 -1.67
C ASP A 78 6.90 2.45 -1.13
N LEU A 79 5.80 3.02 -1.61
CA LEU A 79 4.45 2.63 -1.19
C LEU A 79 4.17 1.15 -1.53
N VAL A 80 4.53 0.70 -2.74
CA VAL A 80 4.42 -0.71 -3.13
C VAL A 80 5.36 -1.60 -2.29
N SER A 81 6.59 -1.15 -2.08
CA SER A 81 7.58 -1.91 -1.30
C SER A 81 7.17 -2.06 0.16
N LEU A 82 6.55 -1.03 0.77
CA LEU A 82 5.99 -1.09 2.12
C LEU A 82 4.85 -2.09 2.21
N ALA A 83 3.95 -2.12 1.23
CA ALA A 83 2.86 -3.10 1.20
C ALA A 83 3.40 -4.53 1.09
N TRP A 84 4.41 -4.77 0.25
CA TRP A 84 5.05 -6.09 0.14
C TRP A 84 5.81 -6.50 1.41
N LEU A 85 6.49 -5.55 2.05
CA LEU A 85 7.18 -5.77 3.33
C LEU A 85 6.19 -6.16 4.43
N GLY A 86 5.09 -5.42 4.60
CA GLY A 86 4.07 -5.72 5.60
C GLY A 86 3.24 -6.97 5.28
N ARG A 87 3.17 -7.37 4.01
CA ARG A 87 2.60 -8.66 3.58
C ARG A 87 3.53 -9.84 3.91
N GLY A 88 4.82 -9.57 4.16
CA GLY A 88 5.83 -10.58 4.46
C GLY A 88 6.56 -11.14 3.24
N ASP A 89 6.57 -10.43 2.11
CA ASP A 89 7.30 -10.87 0.90
C ASP A 89 8.81 -10.69 1.01
N GLY A 90 9.28 -9.99 2.04
CA GLY A 90 10.68 -9.80 2.35
C GLY A 90 10.87 -9.18 3.72
N THR A 91 12.10 -8.80 4.03
CA THR A 91 12.49 -8.19 5.31
C THR A 91 13.12 -6.82 5.12
N LEU A 92 13.30 -6.07 6.22
CA LEU A 92 13.98 -4.77 6.18
C LEU A 92 15.43 -4.88 5.63
N ALA A 93 16.08 -6.03 5.82
CA ALA A 93 17.42 -6.29 5.27
C ALA A 93 17.40 -6.46 3.74
N GLU A 94 16.27 -6.85 3.18
CA GLU A 94 16.05 -7.06 1.73
C GLU A 94 15.34 -5.85 1.09
N TRP A 95 15.25 -4.72 1.81
CA TRP A 95 14.52 -3.53 1.35
C TRP A 95 15.00 -3.02 -0.02
N ALA A 96 16.31 -3.03 -0.26
CA ALA A 96 16.86 -2.61 -1.55
C ALA A 96 16.37 -3.49 -2.71
N ASP A 97 16.26 -4.81 -2.48
CA ASP A 97 15.78 -5.76 -3.47
C ASP A 97 14.27 -5.63 -3.68
N LEU A 98 13.49 -5.43 -2.60
CA LEU A 98 12.06 -5.13 -2.66
C LEU A 98 11.80 -3.86 -3.48
N ARG A 99 12.53 -2.77 -3.21
CA ARG A 99 12.42 -1.52 -4.00
C ARG A 99 12.80 -1.74 -5.45
N ALA A 100 13.85 -2.51 -5.73
CA ALA A 100 14.27 -2.78 -7.10
C ALA A 100 13.23 -3.59 -7.87
N GLU A 101 12.55 -4.54 -7.22
CA GLU A 101 11.44 -5.28 -7.82
C GLU A 101 10.21 -4.39 -8.03
N ALA A 102 9.86 -3.55 -7.04
CA ALA A 102 8.76 -2.60 -7.17
C ALA A 102 9.01 -1.59 -8.30
N ALA A 103 10.25 -1.13 -8.48
CA ALA A 103 10.66 -0.28 -9.60
C ALA A 103 10.50 -0.98 -10.95
N ARG A 104 10.84 -2.28 -11.06
CA ARG A 104 10.63 -3.07 -12.28
C ARG A 104 9.14 -3.26 -12.61
N ALA A 105 8.31 -3.43 -11.58
CA ALA A 105 6.86 -3.59 -11.72
C ALA A 105 6.12 -2.26 -11.95
N HIS A 106 6.76 -1.12 -11.64
CA HIS A 106 6.13 0.20 -11.69
C HIS A 106 5.55 0.51 -13.07
N ASN A 107 4.30 0.98 -13.08
CA ASN A 107 3.63 1.42 -14.28
C ASN A 107 2.44 2.34 -13.94
N ARG A 108 1.68 2.77 -14.94
CA ARG A 108 0.55 3.71 -14.77
C ARG A 108 -0.61 3.16 -13.91
N ARG A 109 -0.61 1.86 -13.60
CA ARG A 109 -1.64 1.16 -12.82
C ARG A 109 -1.26 0.94 -11.36
N THR A 110 -0.15 1.51 -10.86
CA THR A 110 0.28 1.33 -9.46
C THR A 110 -0.82 1.63 -8.44
N ALA A 111 -1.60 2.69 -8.65
CA ALA A 111 -2.72 3.03 -7.76
C ALA A 111 -3.84 1.97 -7.79
N GLN A 112 -4.18 1.46 -8.97
CA GLN A 112 -5.18 0.39 -9.13
C GLN A 112 -4.69 -0.91 -8.48
N TYR A 113 -3.41 -1.23 -8.66
CA TYR A 113 -2.77 -2.39 -8.07
C TYR A 113 -2.79 -2.35 -6.54
N LEU A 114 -2.49 -1.20 -5.92
CA LEU A 114 -2.53 -1.09 -4.47
C LEU A 114 -3.97 -1.21 -3.92
N LEU A 115 -4.93 -0.53 -4.54
CA LEU A 115 -6.33 -0.59 -4.10
C LEU A 115 -6.99 -1.95 -4.33
N GLY A 116 -6.55 -2.71 -5.33
CA GLY A 116 -7.04 -4.07 -5.54
C GLY A 116 -6.41 -5.09 -4.59
N MET A 117 -5.42 -4.70 -3.77
CA MET A 117 -4.75 -5.60 -2.84
C MET A 117 -5.61 -5.74 -1.58
N PRO A 118 -6.12 -6.94 -1.26
CA PRO A 118 -6.90 -7.14 -0.04
C PRO A 118 -6.06 -6.78 1.19
N LEU A 119 -6.63 -6.05 2.15
CA LEU A 119 -5.96 -5.64 3.38
C LEU A 119 -4.76 -4.70 3.16
N VAL A 120 -4.73 -3.93 2.05
CA VAL A 120 -3.63 -3.00 1.76
C VAL A 120 -3.36 -2.02 2.91
N ALA A 121 -4.39 -1.57 3.60
CA ALA A 121 -4.26 -0.73 4.80
C ALA A 121 -3.39 -1.40 5.88
N ASN A 122 -3.69 -2.67 6.19
CA ASN A 122 -2.94 -3.44 7.19
C ASN A 122 -1.50 -3.66 6.75
N TYR A 123 -1.26 -4.04 5.48
CA TYR A 123 0.09 -4.25 4.98
C TYR A 123 0.93 -2.97 5.01
N LEU A 124 0.36 -1.82 4.68
CA LEU A 124 1.06 -0.55 4.78
C LEU A 124 1.38 -0.18 6.24
N ALA A 125 0.47 -0.47 7.17
CA ALA A 125 0.70 -0.25 8.60
C ALA A 125 1.84 -1.13 9.15
N GLU A 126 1.82 -2.43 8.84
CA GLU A 126 2.88 -3.38 9.21
C GLU A 126 4.22 -3.01 8.55
N GLY A 127 4.17 -2.58 7.27
CA GLY A 127 5.33 -2.07 6.56
C GLY A 127 5.96 -0.87 7.27
N LEU A 128 5.16 0.13 7.68
CA LEU A 128 5.66 1.26 8.48
C LEU A 128 6.20 0.82 9.84
N ALA A 129 5.53 -0.13 10.50
CA ALA A 129 5.96 -0.64 11.80
C ALA A 129 7.34 -1.30 11.74
N ALA A 130 7.68 -1.97 10.63
CA ALA A 130 9.01 -2.52 10.38
C ALA A 130 10.10 -1.42 10.31
N PHE A 131 9.75 -0.19 9.92
CA PHE A 131 10.63 0.99 9.97
C PHE A 131 10.59 1.71 11.34
N GLY A 132 9.89 1.16 12.34
CA GLY A 132 9.68 1.81 13.64
C GLY A 132 8.76 3.02 13.58
N ARG A 133 7.91 3.11 12.56
CA ARG A 133 6.97 4.21 12.32
C ARG A 133 5.53 3.72 12.50
N SER A 134 4.62 4.58 12.92
CA SER A 134 3.20 4.24 13.02
C SER A 134 2.33 5.47 12.74
N CYS A 135 1.05 5.22 12.44
CA CYS A 135 0.07 6.28 12.19
C CYS A 135 -0.54 6.86 13.47
N GLU A 136 -0.27 6.27 14.64
CA GLU A 136 -0.79 6.68 15.95
C GLU A 136 -0.16 7.97 16.52
N GLY A 137 0.60 8.72 15.71
CA GLY A 137 1.28 9.96 16.13
C GLY A 137 0.91 11.23 15.35
N GLY A 138 -0.08 11.18 14.45
CA GLY A 138 -0.38 12.26 13.49
C GLY A 138 -1.54 13.20 13.85
N ALA A 139 -1.99 13.23 15.11
CA ALA A 139 -3.01 14.17 15.60
C ALA A 139 -2.58 14.80 16.93
N ALA A 140 -1.50 15.59 16.90
CA ALA A 140 -1.17 16.51 18.00
C ALA A 140 -0.24 17.63 17.51
N ALA A 141 -0.81 18.67 16.91
CA ALA A 141 -0.39 20.07 17.08
C ALA A 141 -1.47 21.00 16.51
#